data_AF-A0AAU8FCU4-F1
#
_entry.id   AF-A0AAU8FCU4-F1
#
_cell.length_a   1.000
_cell.length_b   1.000
_cell.length_c   1.000
_cell.angle_alpha   90.00
_cell.angle_beta   90.00
_cell.angle_gamma   90.00
#
_symmetry.space_group_name_H-M   'P 1'
#
loop_
_entity.id
_entity.type
_entity.pdbx_description
1 polymer ?
#
loop_
_entity_poly.entity_id
_entity_poly.type
_entity_poly.pdbx_seq_one_letter_code
_entity_poly.pdbx_strand_id
1 'polypeptide(L)'
;MSGKKDQLALNGGPRTVGKTFPWPIYDDNEVNAVSAVVAGGKWGNPDCGDEVERFERDFAAYCGSKYAITCVNGSVSLRLALMACGVKPGDEVIVPPYTFITTASSVIECNCVPVFADIDPYTYNVSPKAIEAAITPPYKSDHSGAFRWFDM
;
A
#
# COMPACT_ATOMS: atom_id res chain seq x y z
N MET A 1 -14.81 17.71 47.22
CA MET A 1 -14.95 18.50 45.98
C MET A 1 -13.94 17.95 44.99
N SER A 2 -14.36 17.07 44.07
CA SER A 2 -13.47 16.61 42.99
C SER A 2 -13.21 17.81 42.07
N GLY A 3 -11.95 18.21 41.98
CA GLY A 3 -11.55 19.38 41.20
C GLY A 3 -11.62 19.08 39.72
N LYS A 4 -11.73 20.13 38.88
CA LYS A 4 -11.79 20.05 37.41
C LYS A 4 -10.69 19.18 36.75
N LYS A 5 -9.63 18.78 37.48
CA LYS A 5 -8.56 17.89 37.02
C LYS A 5 -9.01 16.44 36.77
N ASP A 6 -10.07 15.96 37.43
CA ASP A 6 -10.57 14.59 37.24
C ASP A 6 -11.63 14.51 36.12
N GLN A 7 -11.97 15.64 35.51
CA GLN A 7 -12.99 15.74 34.47
C GLN A 7 -12.36 15.54 33.09
N LEU A 8 -13.00 14.72 32.23
CA LEU A 8 -12.59 14.58 30.83
C LEU A 8 -12.63 15.93 30.12
N ALA A 9 -11.69 16.15 29.19
CA ALA A 9 -11.63 17.40 28.42
C ALA A 9 -12.93 17.69 27.65
N LEU A 10 -13.59 16.65 27.11
CA LEU A 10 -14.90 16.75 26.46
C LEU A 10 -15.98 17.34 27.39
N ASN A 11 -15.84 17.14 28.70
CA ASN A 11 -16.78 17.59 29.72
C ASN A 11 -16.34 18.91 30.38
N GLY A 12 -15.39 19.65 29.80
CA GLY A 12 -14.91 20.92 30.33
C GLY A 12 -13.75 20.81 31.33
N GLY A 13 -13.16 19.63 31.47
CA GLY A 13 -11.86 19.45 32.12
C GLY A 13 -10.69 19.92 31.25
N PRO A 14 -9.45 19.94 31.77
CA PRO A 14 -8.27 20.34 31.01
C PRO A 14 -7.90 19.31 29.94
N ARG A 15 -7.35 19.76 28.81
CA ARG A 15 -6.83 18.90 27.73
C ARG A 15 -5.66 18.06 28.24
N THR A 16 -5.70 16.75 28.01
CA THR A 16 -4.62 15.81 28.42
C THR A 16 -3.40 15.87 27.50
N VAL A 17 -3.60 16.04 26.20
CA VAL A 17 -2.52 16.11 25.20
C VAL A 17 -2.18 17.56 24.91
N GLY A 18 -1.06 18.06 25.45
CA GLY A 18 -0.58 19.43 25.21
C GLY A 18 0.41 19.56 24.05
N LYS A 19 0.93 18.44 23.54
CA LYS A 19 1.95 18.42 22.48
C LYS A 19 1.32 18.11 21.13
N THR A 20 1.72 18.88 20.12
CA THR A 20 1.41 18.59 18.72
C THR A 20 2.54 17.74 18.16
N PHE A 21 2.21 16.69 17.41
CA PHE A 21 3.19 15.93 16.66
C PHE A 21 3.63 16.76 15.43
N PRO A 22 4.92 17.09 15.27
CA PRO A 22 5.38 17.84 14.11
C PRO A 22 5.37 16.91 12.89
N TRP A 23 4.51 17.21 11.93
CA TRP A 23 4.41 16.49 10.68
C TRP A 23 4.25 17.48 9.52
N PRO A 24 4.92 17.27 8.36
CA PRO A 24 5.90 16.22 8.08
C PRO A 24 7.23 16.43 8.83
N ILE A 25 7.96 15.33 9.05
CA ILE A 25 9.34 15.37 9.57
C ILE A 25 10.27 15.50 8.36
N TYR A 26 11.18 16.47 8.39
CA TYR A 26 12.22 16.68 7.39
C TYR A 26 13.41 17.42 8.05
N ASP A 27 14.57 17.36 7.43
CA ASP A 27 15.75 18.16 7.79
C ASP A 27 16.40 18.80 6.54
N ASP A 28 17.59 19.38 6.72
CA ASP A 28 18.32 20.05 5.63
C ASP A 28 18.68 19.09 4.48
N ASN A 29 18.74 17.78 4.72
CA ASN A 29 19.01 16.79 3.67
C ASN A 29 17.89 16.77 2.63
N GLU A 30 16.62 16.70 3.05
CA GLU A 30 15.49 16.74 2.10
C GLU A 30 15.43 18.08 1.36
N VAL A 31 15.64 19.19 2.08
CA VAL A 31 15.62 20.54 1.49
C VAL A 31 16.69 20.67 0.41
N ASN A 32 17.91 20.22 0.70
CA ASN A 32 19.02 20.27 -0.25
C ASN A 32 18.80 19.33 -1.44
N ALA A 33 18.29 18.12 -1.22
CA ALA A 33 18.00 17.16 -2.27
C ALA A 33 16.96 17.71 -3.28
N VAL A 34 15.84 18.24 -2.77
CA VAL A 34 14.81 18.86 -3.62
C VAL A 34 15.37 20.09 -4.34
N SER A 35 16.11 20.95 -3.64
CA SER A 35 16.71 22.15 -4.23
C SER A 35 17.67 21.82 -5.37
N ALA A 36 18.48 20.76 -5.23
CA ALA A 36 19.40 20.31 -6.27
C ALA A 36 18.66 19.83 -7.53
N VAL A 37 17.58 19.05 -7.39
CA VAL A 37 16.75 18.60 -8.52
C VAL A 37 16.09 19.80 -9.22
N VAL A 38 15.53 20.73 -8.44
CA VAL A 38 14.88 21.94 -8.96
C VAL A 38 15.87 22.78 -9.76
N ALA A 39 17.02 23.11 -9.16
CA ALA A 39 18.07 23.91 -9.80
C ALA A 39 18.70 23.21 -11.01
N GLY A 40 18.75 21.88 -11.02
CA GLY A 40 19.28 21.09 -12.12
C GLY A 40 18.39 21.04 -13.37
N GLY A 41 17.13 21.47 -13.28
CA GLY A 41 16.20 21.51 -14.43
C GLY A 41 15.74 20.15 -14.97
N LYS A 42 16.19 19.05 -14.36
CA LYS A 42 15.88 17.66 -14.72
C LYS A 42 14.78 17.08 -13.84
N TRP A 43 13.51 17.42 -14.12
CA TRP A 43 12.41 17.17 -13.18
C TRP A 43 11.63 15.89 -13.46
N GLY A 44 11.81 15.29 -14.64
CA GLY A 44 11.05 14.13 -15.09
C GLY A 44 11.79 13.36 -16.17
N ASN A 45 11.27 12.18 -16.50
CA ASN A 45 11.79 11.33 -17.56
C ASN A 45 11.71 12.08 -18.91
N PRO A 46 12.71 11.99 -19.81
CA PRO A 46 13.91 11.15 -19.76
C PRO A 46 15.07 11.72 -18.90
N ASP A 47 14.98 12.96 -18.46
CA ASP A 47 16.13 13.72 -17.99
C ASP A 47 16.46 13.53 -16.49
N CYS A 48 15.50 13.02 -15.69
CA CYS A 48 15.65 12.78 -14.24
C CYS A 48 16.07 11.35 -13.86
N GLY A 49 16.63 10.58 -14.80
CA GLY A 49 16.94 9.16 -14.59
C GLY A 49 17.84 8.89 -13.36
N ASP A 50 18.81 9.76 -13.09
CA ASP A 50 19.88 9.48 -12.12
C ASP A 50 19.39 9.31 -10.67
N GLU A 51 18.50 10.19 -10.18
CA GLU A 51 18.02 10.17 -8.80
C GLU A 51 16.97 9.07 -8.56
N VAL A 52 16.08 8.87 -9.54
CA VAL A 52 15.07 7.81 -9.49
C VAL A 52 15.73 6.44 -9.59
N GLU A 53 16.65 6.24 -10.53
CA GLU A 53 17.40 4.99 -10.69
C GLU A 53 18.25 4.69 -9.44
N ARG A 54 18.88 5.71 -8.85
CA ARG A 54 19.58 5.54 -7.57
C ARG A 54 18.62 5.06 -6.48
N PHE A 55 17.48 5.72 -6.31
CA PHE A 55 16.50 5.32 -5.31
C PHE A 55 15.99 3.89 -5.57
N GLU A 56 15.64 3.54 -6.80
CA GLU A 56 15.16 2.20 -7.16
C GLU A 56 16.19 1.11 -6.85
N ARG A 57 17.47 1.35 -7.20
CA ARG A 57 18.55 0.41 -6.87
C ARG A 57 18.72 0.24 -5.36
N ASP A 58 18.78 1.34 -4.62
CA ASP A 58 19.03 1.31 -3.18
C ASP A 58 17.81 0.72 -2.43
N PHE A 59 16.59 1.01 -2.90
CA PHE A 59 15.35 0.45 -2.36
C PHE A 59 15.20 -1.04 -2.68
N ALA A 60 15.57 -1.49 -3.88
CA ALA A 60 15.61 -2.91 -4.22
C ALA A 60 16.57 -3.68 -3.30
N ALA A 61 17.76 -3.12 -3.06
CA ALA A 61 18.73 -3.69 -2.12
C ALA A 61 18.17 -3.74 -0.68
N TYR A 62 17.51 -2.67 -0.23
CA TYR A 62 16.86 -2.61 1.09
C TYR A 62 15.76 -3.68 1.25
N CYS A 63 14.92 -3.88 0.22
CA CYS A 63 13.85 -4.87 0.23
C CYS A 63 14.33 -6.31 -0.04
N GLY A 64 15.59 -6.51 -0.45
CA GLY A 64 16.11 -7.81 -0.88
C GLY A 64 15.52 -8.30 -2.20
N SER A 65 15.05 -7.40 -3.07
CA SER A 65 14.56 -7.72 -4.41
C SER A 65 15.61 -7.46 -5.47
N LYS A 66 15.49 -8.10 -6.65
CA LYS A 66 16.39 -7.85 -7.79
C LYS A 66 16.13 -6.50 -8.46
N TYR A 67 14.89 -6.01 -8.38
CA TYR A 67 14.42 -4.80 -9.04
C TYR A 67 13.43 -4.05 -8.13
N ALA A 68 13.34 -2.74 -8.33
CA ALA A 68 12.27 -1.90 -7.80
C ALA A 68 11.81 -0.93 -8.89
N ILE A 69 10.54 -0.51 -8.83
CA ILE A 69 9.96 0.50 -9.73
C ILE A 69 9.23 1.51 -8.87
N THR A 70 9.63 2.77 -8.99
CA THR A 70 8.98 3.89 -8.30
C THR A 70 7.61 4.17 -8.90
N CYS A 71 6.68 4.55 -8.02
CA CYS A 71 5.33 4.91 -8.38
C CYS A 71 4.95 6.19 -7.64
N VAL A 72 3.94 6.89 -8.16
CA VAL A 72 3.43 8.12 -7.54
C VAL A 72 2.84 7.90 -6.14
N ASN A 73 2.30 6.71 -5.85
CA ASN A 73 1.83 6.30 -4.51
C ASN A 73 1.59 4.78 -4.43
N GLY A 74 1.29 4.28 -3.23
CA GLY A 74 1.04 2.86 -2.97
C GLY A 74 -0.20 2.27 -3.65
N SER A 75 -1.26 3.06 -3.88
CA SER A 75 -2.45 2.57 -4.62
C SER A 75 -2.11 2.25 -6.07
N VAL A 76 -1.38 3.16 -6.74
CA VAL A 76 -0.91 2.93 -8.11
C VAL A 76 0.07 1.75 -8.15
N SER A 77 0.95 1.61 -7.16
CA SER A 77 1.86 0.45 -7.06
C SER A 77 1.10 -0.87 -7.00
N LEU A 78 0.08 -0.99 -6.15
CA LEU A 78 -0.71 -2.21 -6.02
C LEU A 78 -1.47 -2.54 -7.31
N ARG A 79 -2.09 -1.52 -7.93
CA ARG A 79 -2.77 -1.69 -9.21
C ARG A 79 -1.81 -2.16 -10.32
N LEU A 80 -0.64 -1.53 -10.43
CA LEU A 80 0.37 -1.94 -11.42
C LEU A 80 0.91 -3.35 -11.15
N ALA A 81 1.13 -3.71 -9.88
CA ALA A 81 1.54 -5.06 -9.49
C ALA A 81 0.51 -6.10 -9.91
N LEU A 82 -0.79 -5.85 -9.64
CA LEU A 82 -1.88 -6.73 -10.08
C LEU A 82 -1.91 -6.88 -11.61
N MET A 83 -1.79 -5.78 -12.35
CA MET A 83 -1.76 -5.82 -13.82
C MET A 83 -0.52 -6.57 -14.35
N ALA A 84 0.63 -6.42 -13.70
CA ALA A 84 1.86 -7.14 -14.05
C ALA A 84 1.77 -8.64 -13.75
N CYS A 85 1.02 -9.02 -12.71
CA CYS A 85 0.60 -10.40 -12.46
C CYS A 85 -0.33 -10.95 -13.57
N GLY A 86 -0.85 -10.11 -14.45
CA GLY A 86 -1.61 -10.58 -15.62
C GLY A 86 -3.07 -10.94 -15.32
N VAL A 87 -3.60 -10.50 -14.18
CA VAL A 87 -5.03 -10.62 -13.82
C VAL A 87 -5.91 -10.06 -14.94
N LYS A 88 -7.09 -10.64 -15.08
CA LYS A 88 -8.12 -10.28 -16.07
C LYS A 88 -9.38 -9.78 -15.38
N PRO A 89 -10.21 -9.00 -16.08
CA PRO A 89 -11.53 -8.64 -15.58
C PRO A 89 -12.34 -9.88 -15.18
N GLY A 90 -12.94 -9.83 -14.00
CA GLY A 90 -13.65 -10.97 -13.39
C GLY A 90 -12.78 -11.88 -12.54
N ASP A 91 -11.45 -11.71 -12.54
CA ASP A 91 -10.57 -12.55 -11.74
C ASP A 91 -10.80 -12.35 -10.23
N GLU A 92 -10.86 -13.42 -9.44
CA GLU A 92 -10.87 -13.35 -7.98
C GLU A 92 -9.47 -13.08 -7.39
N VAL A 93 -9.37 -12.14 -6.45
CA VAL A 93 -8.13 -11.85 -5.71
C VAL A 93 -8.41 -11.91 -4.22
N ILE A 94 -7.73 -12.82 -3.52
CA ILE A 94 -7.89 -13.00 -2.09
C ILE A 94 -7.16 -11.89 -1.32
N VAL A 95 -7.87 -11.22 -0.41
CA VAL A 95 -7.34 -10.13 0.43
C VAL A 95 -7.91 -10.23 1.85
N PRO A 96 -7.20 -9.75 2.90
CA PRO A 96 -7.80 -9.66 4.23
C PRO A 96 -8.79 -8.49 4.32
N PRO A 97 -9.89 -8.61 5.08
CA PRO A 97 -10.80 -7.48 5.34
C PRO A 97 -10.23 -6.50 6.38
N TYR A 98 -9.31 -6.95 7.24
CA TYR A 98 -8.63 -6.11 8.22
C TYR A 98 -7.37 -5.47 7.61
N THR A 99 -7.56 -4.40 6.85
CA THR A 99 -6.50 -3.70 6.11
C THR A 99 -6.95 -2.28 5.71
N PHE A 100 -6.08 -1.51 5.07
CA PHE A 100 -6.46 -0.23 4.47
C PHE A 100 -7.28 -0.43 3.18
N ILE A 101 -8.23 0.47 2.91
CA ILE A 101 -9.19 0.34 1.79
C ILE A 101 -8.54 0.08 0.43
N THR A 102 -7.34 0.64 0.20
CA THR A 102 -6.58 0.48 -1.05
C THR A 102 -6.34 -0.98 -1.41
N THR A 103 -6.19 -1.88 -0.42
CA THR A 103 -5.95 -3.31 -0.67
C THR A 103 -7.07 -3.93 -1.49
N ALA A 104 -8.35 -3.64 -1.16
CA ALA A 104 -9.50 -4.15 -1.91
C ALA A 104 -9.86 -3.25 -3.10
N SER A 105 -9.72 -1.93 -2.99
CA SER A 105 -10.08 -1.04 -4.09
C SER A 105 -9.17 -1.21 -5.30
N SER A 106 -7.87 -1.51 -5.11
CA SER A 106 -6.94 -1.77 -6.22
C SER A 106 -7.32 -3.01 -7.03
N VAL A 107 -7.93 -4.02 -6.39
CA VAL A 107 -8.48 -5.19 -7.08
C VAL A 107 -9.65 -4.78 -7.97
N ILE A 108 -10.57 -3.98 -7.44
CA ILE A 108 -11.74 -3.47 -8.17
C ILE A 108 -11.31 -2.57 -9.33
N GLU A 109 -10.29 -1.73 -9.15
CA GLU A 109 -9.72 -0.85 -10.19
C GLU A 109 -9.08 -1.62 -11.37
N CYS A 110 -8.76 -2.91 -11.16
CA CYS A 110 -8.35 -3.85 -12.20
C CYS A 110 -9.54 -4.60 -12.85
N ASN A 111 -10.77 -4.28 -12.46
CA ASN A 111 -12.01 -5.01 -12.79
C ASN A 111 -12.04 -6.45 -12.24
N CYS A 112 -11.31 -6.72 -11.17
CA CYS A 112 -11.27 -8.01 -10.49
C CYS A 112 -12.25 -8.03 -9.29
N VAL A 113 -12.48 -9.21 -8.72
CA VAL A 113 -13.38 -9.45 -7.58
C VAL A 113 -12.56 -9.71 -6.31
N PRO A 114 -12.61 -8.83 -5.28
CA PRO A 114 -11.95 -9.12 -4.02
C PRO A 114 -12.69 -10.22 -3.25
N VAL A 115 -11.96 -11.25 -2.83
CA VAL A 115 -12.46 -12.33 -1.97
C VAL A 115 -11.84 -12.18 -0.59
N PHE A 116 -12.67 -11.99 0.45
CA PHE A 116 -12.15 -11.77 1.79
C PHE A 116 -11.79 -13.07 2.50
N ALA A 117 -10.52 -13.19 2.90
CA ALA A 117 -10.04 -14.23 3.80
C ALA A 117 -9.78 -13.63 5.19
N ASP A 118 -10.34 -14.23 6.24
CA ASP A 118 -10.25 -13.70 7.60
C ASP A 118 -8.81 -13.72 8.15
N ILE A 119 -8.57 -12.93 9.20
CA ILE A 119 -7.28 -12.81 9.86
C ILE A 119 -7.08 -13.84 10.98
N ASP A 120 -5.82 -14.08 11.34
CA ASP A 120 -5.47 -14.69 12.62
C ASP A 120 -5.58 -13.60 13.72
N PRO A 121 -6.45 -13.77 14.73
CA PRO A 121 -6.69 -12.76 15.77
C PRO A 121 -5.48 -12.51 16.69
N TYR A 122 -4.47 -13.38 16.69
CA TYR A 122 -3.26 -13.22 17.49
C TYR A 122 -2.16 -12.43 16.76
N THR A 123 -2.19 -12.40 15.43
CA THR A 123 -1.17 -11.72 14.61
C THR A 123 -1.72 -10.55 13.80
N TYR A 124 -3.04 -10.49 13.62
CA TYR A 124 -3.75 -9.58 12.72
C TYR A 124 -3.36 -9.69 11.24
N ASN A 125 -2.57 -10.70 10.87
CA ASN A 125 -2.29 -11.05 9.48
C ASN A 125 -3.37 -11.98 8.93
N VAL A 126 -3.49 -12.03 7.61
CA VAL A 126 -4.39 -12.97 6.93
C VAL A 126 -4.11 -14.42 7.36
N SER A 127 -5.16 -15.17 7.69
CA SER A 127 -5.04 -16.56 8.13
C SER A 127 -4.74 -17.47 6.94
N PRO A 128 -3.65 -18.27 6.96
CA PRO A 128 -3.36 -19.23 5.89
C PRO A 128 -4.52 -20.21 5.65
N LYS A 129 -5.19 -20.67 6.72
CA LYS A 129 -6.36 -21.56 6.61
C LYS A 129 -7.56 -20.86 5.96
N ALA A 130 -7.75 -19.58 6.24
CA ALA A 130 -8.82 -18.82 5.60
C ALA A 130 -8.53 -18.57 4.11
N ILE A 131 -7.25 -18.37 3.74
CA ILE A 131 -6.83 -18.32 2.33
C ILE A 131 -7.16 -19.64 1.65
N GLU A 132 -6.73 -20.78 2.21
CA GLU A 132 -6.99 -22.11 1.65
C GLU A 132 -8.49 -22.35 1.43
N ALA A 133 -9.33 -21.95 2.39
CA ALA A 133 -10.79 -22.09 2.29
C ALA A 133 -11.43 -21.14 1.25
N ALA A 134 -10.79 -20.00 0.95
CA ALA A 134 -11.25 -19.02 -0.02
C ALA A 134 -10.83 -19.34 -1.47
N ILE A 135 -9.96 -20.34 -1.67
CA ILE A 135 -9.57 -20.80 -3.01
C ILE A 135 -10.75 -21.54 -3.64
N THR A 136 -11.32 -20.96 -4.70
CA THR A 136 -12.40 -21.58 -5.49
C THR A 136 -11.87 -22.09 -6.83
N PRO A 137 -12.54 -23.05 -7.49
CA PRO A 137 -12.30 -23.33 -8.90
C PRO A 137 -12.56 -22.06 -9.73
N PRO A 138 -11.85 -21.87 -10.86
CA PRO A 138 -12.07 -20.74 -11.76
C PRO A 138 -13.56 -20.46 -11.98
N TYR A 139 -13.98 -19.22 -11.70
CA TYR A 139 -15.29 -18.76 -12.14
C TYR A 139 -15.36 -18.90 -13.67
N LYS A 140 -16.18 -19.85 -14.15
CA LYS A 140 -16.41 -20.05 -15.58
C LYS A 140 -17.42 -19.01 -16.05
N SER A 141 -16.94 -17.82 -16.42
CA SER A 141 -17.66 -17.03 -17.41
C SER A 141 -17.43 -17.69 -18.78
N ASP A 142 -18.47 -17.79 -19.59
CA ASP A 142 -18.51 -18.41 -20.91
C ASP A 142 -17.73 -17.63 -22.00
N HIS A 143 -16.74 -16.83 -21.60
CA HIS A 143 -15.84 -16.10 -22.47
C HIS A 143 -14.40 -16.51 -22.13
N SER A 144 -13.90 -17.50 -22.87
CA SER A 144 -12.57 -18.10 -22.83
C SER A 144 -11.48 -17.28 -22.11
N GLY A 145 -11.17 -17.67 -20.87
CA GLY A 145 -10.04 -17.19 -20.10
C GLY A 145 -9.88 -18.04 -18.85
N ALA A 146 -9.30 -19.24 -18.99
CA ALA A 146 -9.02 -20.10 -17.86
C ALA A 146 -8.07 -19.37 -16.89
N PHE A 147 -8.51 -19.20 -15.64
CA PHE A 147 -7.64 -18.81 -14.54
C PHE A 147 -6.44 -19.75 -14.50
N ARG A 148 -5.26 -19.15 -14.56
CA ARG A 148 -4.00 -19.83 -14.28
C ARG A 148 -3.64 -19.49 -12.86
N TRP A 149 -3.66 -20.48 -11.98
CA TRP A 149 -2.82 -20.41 -10.79
C TRP A 149 -1.38 -20.28 -11.29
N PHE A 150 -0.61 -19.36 -10.69
CA PHE A 150 0.80 -19.21 -10.99
C PHE A 150 1.52 -20.50 -10.62
N ASP A 151 1.62 -21.42 -11.57
CA ASP A 151 2.72 -22.38 -11.57
C ASP A 151 3.98 -21.58 -11.89
N MET A 152 4.77 -21.29 -10.85
CA MET A 152 6.18 -20.93 -10.97
C MET A 152 7.01 -22.16 -11.30
#